data_AF-A0A426DEG6-F1
#
_entry.id   AF-A0A426DEG6-F1
#
_cell.length_a   1.000
_cell.length_b   1.000
_cell.length_c   1.000
_cell.angle_alpha   90.00
_cell.angle_beta   90.00
_cell.angle_gamma   90.00
#
_symmetry.space_group_name_H-M   'P 1'
#
loop_
_entity.id
_entity.type
_entity.pdbx_description
1 polymer ?
#
loop_
_entity_poly.entity_id
_entity_poly.type
_entity_poly.pdbx_seq_one_letter_code
_entity_poly.pdbx_strand_id
1 'polypeptide(L)' 'MTKEQAERIRELRMQGKGYKAAASAVGLSRDIVRNYCKANGMEGYGEAVKLNLQREMAEDTAMSDA' A
#
# COMPACT_ATOMS: atom_id res chain seq x y z
N MET A 1 5.77 -12.59 7.43
CA MET A 1 5.06 -11.30 7.52
C MET A 1 4.06 -11.43 8.67
N THR A 2 4.17 -10.58 9.69
CA THR A 2 3.15 -10.49 10.75
C THR A 2 2.00 -9.56 10.32
N LYS A 3 0.93 -9.48 11.11
CA LYS A 3 -0.20 -8.57 10.84
C LYS A 3 0.24 -7.11 10.91
N GLU A 4 1.03 -6.77 11.93
CA GLU A 4 1.55 -5.43 12.17
C GLU A 4 2.47 -4.99 11.02
N GLN A 5 3.31 -5.90 10.50
CA GLN A 5 4.12 -5.62 9.31
C GLN A 5 3.27 -5.36 8.07
N ALA A 6 2.19 -6.13 7.88
CA ALA A 6 1.29 -5.99 6.74
C ALA A 6 0.52 -4.65 6.78
N GLU A 7 -0.02 -4.28 7.95
CA GLU A 7 -0.68 -3.00 8.19
C GLU A 7 0.28 -1.84 7.92
N ARG A 8 1.50 -1.91 8.47
CA ARG A 8 2.52 -0.88 8.26
C ARG A 8 2.93 -0.75 6.80
N ILE A 9 3.00 -1.85 6.04
CA ILE A 9 3.24 -1.78 4.59
C ILE A 9 2.09 -1.03 3.91
N ARG A 10 0.83 -1.35 4.20
CA ARG A 10 -0.32 -0.65 3.59
C ARG A 10 -0.29 0.86 3.86
N GLU A 11 -0.06 1.27 5.10
CA GLU A 11 0.08 2.68 5.48
C GLU A 11 1.15 3.39 4.64
N LEU A 12 2.34 2.79 4.55
CA LEU A 12 3.45 3.38 3.80
C LEU A 12 3.16 3.45 2.30
N ARG A 13 2.43 2.47 1.74
CA ARG A 13 1.98 2.49 0.35
C ARG A 13 0.94 3.60 0.10
N MET A 14 -0.02 3.79 1.02
CA MET A 14 -0.95 4.94 0.99
C MET A 14 -0.24 6.29 1.07
N GLN A 15 0.95 6.33 1.68
CA GLN A 15 1.79 7.53 1.73
C GLN A 15 2.70 7.71 0.50
N GLY A 16 2.63 6.83 -0.49
CA GLY A 16 3.42 6.93 -1.72
C GLY A 16 4.78 6.24 -1.65
N LYS A 17 5.12 5.58 -0.54
CA LYS A 17 6.45 4.98 -0.36
C LYS A 17 6.65 3.75 -1.25
N GLY A 18 7.79 3.68 -1.93
CA GLY A 18 8.20 2.52 -2.73
C GLY A 18 8.55 1.28 -1.89
N TYR A 19 8.64 0.10 -2.53
CA TYR A 19 8.90 -1.17 -1.84
C TYR A 19 10.17 -1.16 -1.00
N LYS A 20 11.25 -0.51 -1.46
CA LYS A 20 12.51 -0.45 -0.71
C LYS A 20 12.34 0.30 0.62
N ALA A 21 11.68 1.45 0.60
CA ALA A 21 11.44 2.25 1.80
C ALA A 21 10.50 1.52 2.78
N ALA A 22 9.43 0.90 2.27
CA ALA A 22 8.53 0.10 3.08
C ALA A 22 9.23 -1.10 3.73
N ALA A 23 10.04 -1.83 2.96
CA ALA A 23 10.81 -2.98 3.42
C ALA A 23 11.80 -2.60 4.53
N SER A 24 12.54 -1.50 4.37
CA SER A 24 13.43 -0.99 5.40
C SER A 24 12.71 -0.63 6.70
N ALA A 25 11.49 -0.08 6.62
CA ALA A 25 10.73 0.33 7.79
C ALA A 25 10.16 -0.84 8.62
N VAL A 26 9.92 -2.00 7.99
CA VAL A 26 9.32 -3.17 8.66
C VAL A 26 10.31 -4.32 8.89
N GLY A 27 11.58 -4.13 8.52
CA GLY A 27 12.63 -5.13 8.69
C GLY A 27 12.48 -6.36 7.78
N LEU A 28 11.96 -6.17 6.56
CA LEU A 28 11.78 -7.24 5.57
C LEU A 28 12.60 -6.99 4.32
N SER A 29 12.71 -8.01 3.46
CA SER A 29 13.29 -7.82 2.14
C SER A 29 12.32 -7.09 1.21
N ARG A 30 12.87 -6.34 0.25
CA ARG A 30 12.09 -5.67 -0.80
C ARG A 30 11.15 -6.64 -1.52
N ASP A 31 11.59 -7.87 -1.78
CA ASP A 31 10.83 -8.84 -2.56
C ASP A 31 9.65 -9.42 -1.77
N ILE A 32 9.79 -9.60 -0.45
CA ILE A 32 8.65 -9.96 0.42
C ILE A 32 7.57 -8.88 0.35
N VAL A 33 7.96 -7.60 0.47
CA VAL A 33 7.03 -6.48 0.37
C VAL A 33 6.37 -6.40 -1.01
N ARG A 34 7.16 -6.52 -2.09
CA ARG A 34 6.63 -6.52 -3.47
C ARG A 34 5.59 -7.63 -3.67
N ASN A 35 5.89 -8.86 -3.24
CA ASN A 35 4.99 -9.99 -3.42
C ASN A 35 3.68 -9.80 -2.65
N TYR A 36 3.76 -9.27 -1.42
CA TYR A 36 2.58 -8.90 -0.65
C TYR A 36 1.75 -7.80 -1.32
N CYS A 37 2.39 -6.72 -1.78
CA CYS A 37 1.71 -5.65 -2.48
C CYS A 37 0.99 -6.16 -3.73
N LYS A 38 1.65 -7.00 -4.54
CA LYS A 38 1.05 -7.63 -5.72
C LYS A 38 -0.17 -8.47 -5.38
N ALA A 39 -0.10 -9.29 -4.33
CA ALA A 39 -1.23 -10.12 -3.90
C ALA A 39 -2.41 -9.30 -3.34
N ASN A 40 -2.21 -8.01 -3.05
CA ASN A 40 -3.20 -7.11 -2.45
C ASN A 40 -3.55 -5.92 -3.36
N GLY A 41 -3.26 -5.97 -4.66
CA GLY A 41 -3.60 -4.90 -5.60
C GLY A 41 -2.79 -3.59 -5.44
N MET A 42 -1.75 -3.58 -4.61
CA MET A 42 -0.90 -2.40 -4.34
C MET A 42 0.40 -2.39 -5.17
N GLU A 43 0.39 -3.05 -6.33
CA GLU A 43 1.56 -3.11 -7.19
C GLU A 43 1.83 -1.80 -7.93
N GLY A 44 3.09 -1.60 -8.33
CA GLY A 44 3.53 -0.44 -9.09
C GLY A 44 4.26 0.61 -8.25
N TYR A 45 4.43 1.80 -8.82
CA TYR A 45 5.10 2.92 -8.18
C TYR A 45 4.30 3.41 -6.97
N GLY A 46 4.99 3.74 -5.87
CA GLY A 46 4.32 4.11 -4.62
C GLY A 46 3.39 5.31 -4.78
N GLU A 47 3.83 6.39 -5.43
CA GLU A 47 2.99 7.57 -5.66
C GLU A 47 1.75 7.26 -6.52
N ALA A 48 1.88 6.40 -7.53
CA ALA A 48 0.73 5.96 -8.33
C ALA A 48 -0.26 5.14 -7.49
N VAL A 49 0.25 4.24 -6.65
CA VAL A 49 -0.58 3.44 -5.73
C VAL A 49 -1.30 4.34 -4.72
N LYS A 50 -0.62 5.36 -4.16
CA LYS A 50 -1.25 6.36 -3.31
C LYS A 50 -2.41 7.06 -4.01
N LEU A 51 -2.21 7.57 -5.22
CA LEU A 51 -3.26 8.27 -5.96
C LEU A 51 -4.46 7.37 -6.24
N ASN A 52 -4.21 6.10 -6.60
CA ASN A 52 -5.27 5.13 -6.84
C ASN A 52 -6.07 4.82 -5.56
N LEU A 53 -5.40 4.55 -4.44
CA LEU A 53 -6.08 4.29 -3.16
C LEU A 53 -6.88 5.52 -2.69
N GLN A 54 -6.34 6.73 -2.84
CA GLN A 54 -7.07 7.96 -2.50
C GLN A 54 -8.32 8.14 -3.36
N ARG A 55 -8.24 7.77 -4.64
CA ARG A 55 -9.37 7.84 -5.57
C ARG A 55 -10.45 6.82 -5.22
N GLU A 56 -10.08 5.57 -4.94
CA GLU A 56 -11.01 4.52 -4.48
C GLU A 56 -11.76 4.97 -3.21
N MET A 57 -11.06 5.52 -2.22
CA MET A 57 -11.70 6.03 -0.99
C MET A 57 -12.68 7.18 -1.24
N ALA A 58 -12.38 8.06 -2.19
CA ALA A 58 -13.25 9.18 -2.56
C ALA A 58 -14.50 8.70 -3.32
N GLU A 59 -14.34 7.69 -4.19
CA GLU A 59 -15.44 7.07 -4.93
C GLU A 59 -16.37 6.27 -3.98
N ASP A 60 -15.81 5.51 -3.04
CA ASP A 60 -16.59 4.77 -2.03
C ASP A 60 -17.43 5.72 -1.15
N THR A 61 -16.85 6.85 -0.73
CA THR A 61 -17.56 7.86 0.07
C THR A 61 -18.72 8.48 -0.72
N ALA A 62 -18.52 8.74 -2.02
CA ALA A 62 -19.55 9.32 -2.87
C ALA A 62 -20.73 8.38 -3.14
N MET A 63 -20.52 7.06 -3.12
CA MET A 63 -21.59 6.06 -3.29
C MET A 63 -22.32 5.69 -2.00
N SER A 64 -21.74 5.96 -0.83
CA SER A 64 -22.42 5.75 0.46
C SER A 64 -23.39 6.88 0.84
N ASP A 65 -23.23 8.05 0.22
CA ASP A 65 -24.04 9.25 0.47
C ASP A 65 -25.18 9.46 -0.57
N ALA A 66 -25.32 8.54 -1.54
CA ALA A 66 -26.33 8.56 -2.60
C ALA A 66 -27.45 7.53 -2.37
#